data_AF-A0A835T5A2-F1
#
_entry.id   AF-A0A835T5A2-F1
#
_cell.length_a   1.000
_cell.length_b   1.000
_cell.length_c   1.000
_cell.angle_alpha   90.00
_cell.angle_beta   90.00
_cell.angle_gamma   90.00
#
_symmetry.space_group_name_H-M   'P 1'
#
loop_
_entity.id
_entity.type
_entity.pdbx_description
1 polymer ?
#
loop_
_entity_poly.entity_id
_entity_poly.type
_entity_poly.pdbx_seq_one_letter_code
_entity_poly.pdbx_strand_id
1 'polypeptide(L)'
;MQSRYEQAYSMSQLYAAERPPPIPPSEHERRRKVKDVQEVVEAGRRRGLAEERIRTGLTQLDSLLPDVLSLHRMKPADWATVATDIESVAEKIIILKSLYPTADVFRIIFRKPKLLLQTPKRLQEDGAAILRLLSAAPNPGAILEATPDLVDPLSLSRCLASLAASYPGQDPVALLQAHPDILANSGSEAAVELTADYGELSTKD
;
A
#
# COMPACT_ATOMS: atom_id res chain seq x y z
N MET A 1 45.09 42.64 -1.59
CA MET A 1 43.66 42.48 -1.28
C MET A 1 43.27 41.05 -1.65
N GLN A 2 42.62 40.36 -0.72
CA GLN A 2 42.59 38.90 -0.59
C GLN A 2 41.93 38.14 -1.74
N SER A 3 42.56 37.01 -2.06
CA SER A 3 42.07 35.89 -2.85
C SER A 3 40.72 35.40 -2.31
N ARG A 4 39.69 35.34 -3.17
CA ARG A 4 38.41 34.67 -2.91
C ARG A 4 38.66 33.15 -2.89
N TYR A 5 39.10 32.64 -1.75
CA TYR A 5 39.14 31.21 -1.48
C TYR A 5 37.72 30.63 -1.53
N GLU A 6 37.47 29.82 -2.55
CA GLU A 6 36.83 28.50 -2.47
C GLU A 6 35.79 28.33 -1.37
N GLN A 7 34.52 28.63 -1.70
CA GLN A 7 33.41 28.00 -1.00
C GLN A 7 33.41 26.51 -1.35
N ALA A 8 33.96 25.68 -0.46
CA ALA A 8 33.82 24.24 -0.53
C ALA A 8 32.34 23.90 -0.31
N TYR A 9 31.59 23.70 -1.40
CA TYR A 9 30.25 23.12 -1.33
C TYR A 9 30.34 21.73 -0.73
N SER A 10 29.49 21.41 0.24
CA SER A 10 29.40 20.03 0.74
C SER A 10 28.87 19.13 -0.37
N MET A 11 29.29 17.86 -0.41
CA MET A 11 28.78 16.87 -1.38
C MET A 11 27.24 16.82 -1.42
N SER A 12 26.57 17.06 -0.28
CA SER A 12 25.11 17.16 -0.20
C SER A 12 24.51 18.37 -0.94
N GLN A 13 25.23 19.48 -1.05
CA GLN A 13 24.78 20.68 -1.79
C GLN A 13 24.87 20.49 -3.30
N LEU A 14 25.86 19.72 -3.78
CA LEU A 14 26.00 19.38 -5.20
C LEU A 14 24.87 18.47 -5.70
N TYR A 15 24.37 17.55 -4.87
CA TYR A 15 23.22 16.69 -5.21
C TYR A 15 21.85 17.34 -4.97
N ALA A 16 21.78 18.43 -4.20
CA ALA A 16 20.52 19.15 -3.97
C ALA A 16 20.18 20.14 -5.10
N ALA A 17 21.18 20.65 -5.81
CA ALA A 17 21.03 21.71 -6.81
C ALA A 17 20.41 21.25 -8.14
N GLU A 18 20.46 19.95 -8.46
CA GLU A 18 20.00 19.43 -9.76
C GLU A 18 18.98 18.29 -9.62
N ARG A 19 18.05 18.37 -8.67
CA ARG A 19 16.85 17.52 -8.79
C ARG A 19 16.05 18.03 -9.99
N PRO A 20 15.89 17.24 -11.07
CA PRO A 20 15.01 17.65 -12.14
C PRO A 20 13.63 17.95 -11.56
N PRO A 21 12.95 19.00 -12.05
CA PRO A 21 11.61 19.30 -11.57
C PRO A 21 10.73 18.06 -11.73
N PRO A 22 9.82 17.79 -10.77
CA PRO A 22 8.93 16.64 -10.86
C PRO A 22 8.25 16.64 -12.23
N ILE A 23 8.35 15.51 -12.93
CA ILE A 23 7.76 15.37 -14.26
C ILE A 23 6.27 15.66 -14.11
N PRO A 24 5.73 16.66 -14.83
CA PRO A 24 4.34 17.01 -14.70
C PRO A 24 3.49 15.80 -15.13
N PRO A 25 2.39 15.49 -14.42
CA PRO A 25 1.53 14.38 -14.78
C PRO A 25 1.00 14.60 -16.20
N SER A 26 0.95 13.51 -16.96
CA SER A 26 0.41 13.48 -18.31
C SER A 26 -1.03 13.98 -18.33
N GLU A 27 -1.50 14.45 -19.48
CA GLU A 27 -2.89 14.88 -19.65
C GLU A 27 -3.88 13.76 -19.30
N HIS A 28 -3.54 12.51 -19.63
CA HIS A 28 -4.33 11.33 -19.29
C HIS A 28 -4.45 11.11 -17.78
N GLU A 29 -3.36 11.23 -17.03
CA GLU A 29 -3.36 11.07 -15.58
C GLU A 29 -4.19 12.16 -14.89
N ARG A 30 -4.08 13.42 -15.37
CA ARG A 30 -4.90 14.52 -14.85
C ARG A 30 -6.38 14.28 -15.07
N ARG A 31 -6.77 13.88 -16.29
CA ARG A 31 -8.17 13.56 -16.63
C ARG A 31 -8.70 12.40 -15.78
N ARG A 32 -7.88 11.38 -15.56
CA ARG A 32 -8.23 10.25 -14.69
C ARG A 32 -8.45 10.69 -13.24
N LYS A 33 -7.55 11.50 -12.67
CA LYS A 33 -7.69 12.01 -11.28
C LYS A 33 -8.98 12.82 -11.11
N VAL A 34 -9.32 13.68 -12.09
CA VAL A 34 -10.58 14.43 -12.09
C VAL A 34 -11.80 13.49 -12.12
N LYS A 35 -11.79 12.49 -13.00
CA LYS A 35 -12.86 11.50 -13.11
C LYS A 35 -13.02 10.69 -11.82
N ASP A 36 -11.93 10.20 -11.25
CA ASP A 36 -11.96 9.40 -10.02
C ASP A 36 -12.53 10.21 -8.85
N VAL A 37 -12.15 11.48 -8.72
CA VAL A 37 -12.73 12.40 -7.72
C VAL A 37 -14.23 12.60 -7.94
N GLN A 38 -14.68 12.76 -9.19
CA GLN A 38 -16.11 12.88 -9.52
C GLN A 38 -16.89 11.63 -9.10
N GLU A 39 -16.38 10.43 -9.41
CA GLU A 39 -17.02 9.17 -9.02
C GLU A 39 -17.15 9.02 -7.49
N VAL A 40 -16.13 9.43 -6.74
CA VAL A 40 -16.17 9.44 -5.26
C VAL A 40 -17.22 10.40 -4.73
N VAL A 41 -17.27 11.63 -5.28
CA VAL A 41 -18.26 12.64 -4.89
C VAL A 41 -19.68 12.16 -5.17
N GLU A 42 -19.94 11.62 -6.37
CA GLU A 42 -21.26 11.08 -6.72
C GLU A 42 -21.67 9.93 -5.80
N ALA A 43 -20.76 8.99 -5.53
CA ALA A 43 -21.02 7.87 -4.65
C ALA A 43 -21.32 8.33 -3.20
N GLY A 44 -20.60 9.35 -2.71
CA GLY A 44 -20.87 9.94 -1.40
C GLY A 44 -22.21 10.67 -1.35
N ARG A 45 -22.57 11.44 -2.39
CA ARG A 45 -23.87 12.11 -2.51
C ARG A 45 -25.04 11.13 -2.48
N ARG A 46 -24.91 9.98 -3.17
CA ARG A 46 -25.92 8.90 -3.12
C ARG A 46 -26.11 8.33 -1.72
N ARG A 47 -25.16 8.52 -0.80
CA ARG A 47 -25.22 8.12 0.62
C ARG A 47 -25.59 9.27 1.56
N GLY A 48 -25.97 10.44 1.04
CA GLY A 48 -26.35 11.62 1.83
C GLY A 48 -25.17 12.41 2.41
N LEU A 49 -23.94 12.16 1.95
CA LEU A 49 -22.76 12.92 2.37
C LEU A 49 -22.67 14.25 1.61
N ALA A 50 -22.23 15.30 2.29
CA ALA A 50 -22.06 16.62 1.69
C ALA A 50 -20.88 16.64 0.71
N GLU A 51 -21.14 17.07 -0.54
CA GLU A 51 -20.13 17.14 -1.61
C GLU A 51 -18.91 17.97 -1.22
N GLU A 52 -19.12 19.15 -0.64
CA GLU A 52 -18.04 20.05 -0.23
C GLU A 52 -17.11 19.41 0.81
N ARG A 53 -17.69 18.64 1.75
CA ARG A 53 -16.93 17.91 2.77
C ARG A 53 -16.07 16.83 2.13
N ILE A 54 -16.59 16.10 1.15
CA ILE A 54 -15.84 15.07 0.42
C ILE A 54 -14.69 15.70 -0.37
N ARG A 55 -14.94 16.79 -1.11
CA ARG A 55 -13.90 17.45 -1.92
C ARG A 55 -12.78 18.03 -1.07
N THR A 56 -13.13 18.73 0.01
CA THR A 56 -12.16 19.24 0.99
C THR A 56 -11.36 18.09 1.59
N GLY A 57 -12.06 17.02 2.00
CA GLY A 57 -11.44 15.81 2.55
C GLY A 57 -10.47 15.14 1.59
N LEU A 58 -10.84 14.95 0.32
CA LEU A 58 -9.97 14.37 -0.70
C LEU A 58 -8.72 15.22 -0.95
N THR A 59 -8.85 16.55 -0.89
CA THR A 59 -7.70 17.47 -1.04
C THR A 59 -6.73 17.34 0.15
N GLN A 60 -7.27 17.27 1.38
CA GLN A 60 -6.47 17.04 2.57
C GLN A 60 -5.86 15.63 2.59
N LEU A 61 -6.59 14.63 2.12
CA LEU A 61 -6.11 13.25 1.99
C LEU A 61 -4.93 13.17 1.03
N ASP A 62 -5.00 13.83 -0.14
CA ASP A 62 -3.87 13.90 -1.10
C ASP A 62 -2.66 14.62 -0.48
N SER A 63 -2.87 15.53 0.46
CA SER A 63 -1.79 16.21 1.18
C SER A 63 -1.14 15.31 2.24
N LEU A 64 -1.91 14.42 2.88
CA LEU A 64 -1.42 13.46 3.87
C LEU A 64 -0.80 12.21 3.23
N LEU A 65 -1.43 11.72 2.16
CA LEU A 65 -1.14 10.48 1.46
C LEU A 65 -1.22 10.76 -0.06
N PRO A 66 -0.14 11.33 -0.65
CA PRO A 66 -0.13 11.68 -2.07
C PRO A 66 -0.48 10.47 -2.96
N ASP A 67 -1.38 10.72 -3.92
CA ASP A 67 -1.81 9.74 -4.93
C ASP A 67 -2.39 8.43 -4.37
N VAL A 68 -2.84 8.43 -3.10
CA VAL A 68 -3.43 7.23 -2.48
C VAL A 68 -4.78 6.84 -3.08
N LEU A 69 -5.50 7.80 -3.66
CA LEU A 69 -6.81 7.59 -4.26
C LEU A 69 -6.69 6.63 -5.44
N SER A 70 -7.30 5.46 -5.32
CA SER A 70 -7.34 4.50 -6.41
C SER A 70 -8.62 3.67 -6.37
N LEU A 71 -9.41 3.74 -7.43
CA LEU A 71 -10.70 3.07 -7.51
C LEU A 71 -10.58 1.56 -7.76
N HIS A 72 -9.41 1.06 -8.16
CA HIS A 72 -9.17 -0.37 -8.31
C HIS A 72 -8.95 -1.09 -6.97
N ARG A 73 -8.44 -0.39 -5.93
CA ARG A 73 -8.17 -0.98 -4.61
C ARG A 73 -9.32 -0.80 -3.62
N MET A 74 -10.10 0.26 -3.78
CA MET A 74 -11.20 0.58 -2.88
C MET A 74 -12.30 1.32 -3.64
N LYS A 75 -13.56 0.95 -3.37
CA LYS A 75 -14.72 1.48 -4.11
C LYS A 75 -14.93 2.97 -3.80
N PRO A 76 -15.52 3.74 -4.74
CA PRO A 76 -15.74 5.18 -4.55
C PRO A 76 -16.50 5.55 -3.27
N ALA A 77 -17.51 4.75 -2.90
CA ALA A 77 -18.31 4.97 -1.70
C ALA A 77 -17.52 4.86 -0.38
N ASP A 78 -16.47 4.05 -0.36
CA ASP A 78 -15.60 3.88 0.82
C ASP A 78 -14.57 5.02 0.88
N TRP A 79 -14.04 5.45 -0.27
CA TRP A 79 -13.22 6.67 -0.35
C TRP A 79 -13.99 7.90 0.12
N ALA A 80 -15.27 8.01 -0.20
CA ALA A 80 -16.12 9.09 0.31
C ALA A 80 -16.23 9.05 1.84
N THR A 81 -16.38 7.87 2.43
CA THR A 81 -16.37 7.70 3.90
C THR A 81 -15.04 8.12 4.51
N VAL A 82 -13.91 7.68 3.93
CA VAL A 82 -12.56 8.08 4.39
C VAL A 82 -12.38 9.60 4.30
N ALA A 83 -12.79 10.22 3.18
CA ALA A 83 -12.66 11.65 2.96
C ALA A 83 -13.48 12.49 3.96
N THR A 84 -14.57 11.97 4.52
CA THR A 84 -15.37 12.74 5.48
C THR A 84 -14.73 12.91 6.85
N ASP A 85 -13.73 12.10 7.20
CA ASP A 85 -13.09 12.08 8.51
C ASP A 85 -11.55 11.96 8.42
N ILE A 86 -10.91 13.06 8.04
CA ILE A 86 -9.45 13.15 7.85
C ILE A 86 -8.68 13.09 9.17
N GLU A 87 -9.24 13.60 10.26
CA GLU A 87 -8.62 13.50 11.59
C GLU A 87 -8.46 12.05 12.00
N SER A 88 -9.51 11.23 11.80
CA SER A 88 -9.40 9.80 12.04
C SER A 88 -8.44 9.10 11.07
N VAL A 89 -8.23 9.60 9.84
CA VAL A 89 -7.18 9.06 8.95
C VAL A 89 -5.78 9.33 9.52
N ALA A 90 -5.51 10.55 9.97
CA ALA A 90 -4.24 10.92 10.57
C ALA A 90 -3.95 10.08 11.83
N GLU A 91 -4.94 9.88 12.70
CA GLU A 91 -4.84 9.01 13.88
C GLU A 91 -4.44 7.57 13.49
N LYS A 92 -5.09 6.98 12.49
CA LYS A 92 -4.77 5.62 12.01
C LYS A 92 -3.34 5.52 11.48
N ILE A 93 -2.85 6.55 10.78
CA ILE A 93 -1.46 6.60 10.30
C ILE A 93 -0.48 6.62 11.49
N ILE A 94 -0.78 7.42 12.53
CA ILE A 94 0.05 7.48 13.74
C ILE A 94 0.07 6.11 14.45
N ILE A 95 -1.08 5.46 14.58
CA ILE A 95 -1.21 4.13 15.18
C ILE A 95 -0.36 3.11 14.41
N LEU A 96 -0.49 3.06 13.08
CA LEU A 96 0.28 2.15 12.24
C LEU A 96 1.79 2.41 12.35
N LYS A 97 2.23 3.67 12.38
CA LYS A 97 3.64 4.02 12.58
C LYS A 97 4.17 3.64 13.97
N SER A 98 3.31 3.71 14.99
CA SER A 98 3.66 3.31 16.35
C SER A 98 3.79 1.79 16.48
N LEU A 99 2.92 1.04 15.81
CA LEU A 99 2.95 -0.43 15.78
C LEU A 99 4.11 -0.97 14.93
N TYR A 100 4.39 -0.32 13.80
CA TYR A 100 5.35 -0.78 12.81
C TYR A 100 6.41 0.30 12.52
N PRO A 101 7.27 0.65 13.50
CA PRO A 101 8.19 1.78 13.39
C PRO A 101 9.26 1.58 12.30
N THR A 102 9.56 0.34 11.93
CA THR A 102 10.51 0.01 10.86
C THR A 102 9.86 -0.12 9.48
N ALA A 103 8.53 -0.02 9.40
CA ALA A 103 7.78 -0.20 8.17
C ALA A 103 7.45 1.14 7.47
N ASP A 104 7.53 1.15 6.14
CA ASP A 104 6.89 2.16 5.29
C ASP A 104 5.37 1.98 5.29
N VAL A 105 4.74 2.56 6.31
CA VAL A 105 3.29 2.60 6.49
C VAL A 105 2.57 3.22 5.28
N PHE A 106 3.19 4.18 4.59
CA PHE A 106 2.59 4.81 3.41
C PHE A 106 2.46 3.81 2.27
N ARG A 107 3.51 3.02 2.03
CA ARG A 107 3.49 1.94 1.03
C ARG A 107 2.46 0.87 1.37
N ILE A 108 2.33 0.52 2.65
CA ILE A 108 1.32 -0.43 3.14
C ILE A 108 -0.09 0.10 2.86
N ILE A 109 -0.40 1.34 3.27
CA ILE A 109 -1.71 1.96 3.05
C ILE A 109 -2.01 2.10 1.55
N PHE A 110 -1.01 2.50 0.74
CA PHE A 110 -1.18 2.61 -0.70
C PHE A 110 -1.63 1.29 -1.32
N ARG A 111 -1.01 0.17 -0.93
CA ARG A 111 -1.37 -1.17 -1.42
C ARG A 111 -2.67 -1.70 -0.80
N LYS A 112 -2.96 -1.38 0.47
CA LYS A 112 -4.14 -1.84 1.20
C LYS A 112 -4.93 -0.65 1.82
N PRO A 113 -5.57 0.21 1.00
CA PRO A 113 -6.21 1.44 1.49
C PRO A 113 -7.43 1.16 2.37
N LYS A 114 -8.00 -0.05 2.31
CA LYS A 114 -9.09 -0.49 3.19
C LYS A 114 -8.74 -0.47 4.68
N LEU A 115 -7.45 -0.43 5.05
CA LEU A 115 -7.03 -0.19 6.43
C LEU A 115 -7.59 1.13 6.99
N LEU A 116 -7.79 2.14 6.14
CA LEU A 116 -8.34 3.43 6.55
C LEU A 116 -9.81 3.38 6.94
N LEU A 117 -10.53 2.30 6.59
CA LEU A 117 -11.92 2.05 6.99
C LEU A 117 -12.05 1.37 8.36
N GLN A 118 -10.97 0.81 8.90
CA GLN A 118 -10.99 0.19 10.21
C GLN A 118 -11.09 1.25 11.30
N THR A 119 -11.67 0.91 12.45
CA THR A 119 -11.62 1.81 13.61
C THR A 119 -10.20 1.88 14.19
N PRO A 120 -9.80 3.00 14.81
CA PRO A 120 -8.49 3.11 15.49
C PRO A 120 -8.24 1.98 16.49
N LYS A 121 -9.25 1.66 17.30
CA LYS A 121 -9.21 0.53 18.26
C LYS A 121 -8.95 -0.80 17.56
N ARG A 122 -9.63 -1.08 16.44
CA ARG A 122 -9.46 -2.34 15.71
C ARG A 122 -8.05 -2.44 15.12
N LEU A 123 -7.51 -1.36 14.57
CA LEU A 123 -6.13 -1.30 14.08
C LEU A 123 -5.10 -1.61 15.18
N GLN A 124 -5.32 -1.10 16.40
CA GLN A 124 -4.46 -1.41 17.54
C GLN A 124 -4.52 -2.88 17.94
N GLU A 125 -5.72 -3.44 18.03
CA GLU A 125 -5.94 -4.85 18.39
C GLU A 125 -5.33 -5.80 17.35
N ASP A 126 -5.63 -5.56 16.07
CA ASP A 126 -5.11 -6.34 14.95
C ASP A 126 -3.58 -6.20 14.88
N GLY A 127 -3.05 -4.99 15.05
CA GLY A 127 -1.61 -4.75 15.03
C GLY A 127 -0.86 -5.47 16.14
N ALA A 128 -1.39 -5.43 17.36
CA ALA A 128 -0.83 -6.17 18.48
C ALA A 128 -0.87 -7.69 18.25
N ALA A 129 -1.94 -8.22 17.65
CA ALA A 129 -2.03 -9.64 17.31
C ALA A 129 -0.99 -10.04 16.24
N ILE A 130 -0.82 -9.23 15.20
CA ILE A 130 0.19 -9.44 14.16
C ILE A 130 1.60 -9.46 14.76
N LEU A 131 1.94 -8.52 15.64
CA LEU A 131 3.26 -8.49 16.29
C LEU A 131 3.51 -9.71 17.18
N ARG A 132 2.48 -10.27 17.83
CA ARG A 132 2.61 -11.54 18.56
C ARG A 132 2.90 -12.71 17.63
N LEU A 133 2.19 -12.78 16.48
CA LEU A 133 2.40 -13.81 15.47
C LEU A 133 3.81 -13.72 14.85
N LEU A 134 4.34 -12.52 14.68
CA LEU A 134 5.69 -12.25 14.15
C LEU A 134 6.73 -12.03 15.24
N SER A 135 6.48 -12.47 16.48
CA SER A 135 7.38 -12.18 17.61
C SER A 135 8.78 -12.78 17.47
N ALA A 136 8.94 -13.83 16.65
CA ALA A 136 10.23 -14.42 16.30
C ALA A 136 10.92 -13.72 15.11
N ALA A 137 10.23 -12.82 14.40
CA ALA A 137 10.79 -12.12 13.25
C ALA A 137 11.74 -11.00 13.70
N PRO A 138 12.98 -10.93 13.19
CA PRO A 138 13.91 -9.84 13.52
C PRO A 138 13.45 -8.49 12.96
N ASN A 139 12.74 -8.47 11.83
CA ASN A 139 12.18 -7.25 11.26
C ASN A 139 10.76 -7.49 10.69
N PRO A 140 9.73 -7.52 11.56
CA PRO A 140 8.35 -7.72 11.13
C PRO A 140 7.87 -6.64 10.16
N GLY A 141 8.40 -5.41 10.25
CA GLY A 141 8.05 -4.32 9.34
C GLY A 141 8.37 -4.64 7.88
N ALA A 142 9.53 -5.24 7.61
CA ALA A 142 9.91 -5.63 6.25
C ALA A 142 8.97 -6.67 5.63
N ILE A 143 8.47 -7.61 6.44
CA ILE A 143 7.47 -8.61 6.00
C ILE A 143 6.18 -7.90 5.59
N LEU A 144 5.69 -6.99 6.43
CA LEU A 144 4.43 -6.27 6.20
C LEU A 144 4.49 -5.29 5.03
N GLU A 145 5.65 -4.66 4.79
CA GLU A 145 5.87 -3.82 3.61
C GLU A 145 5.85 -4.61 2.30
N ALA A 146 6.54 -5.76 2.30
CA ALA A 146 6.62 -6.63 1.13
C ALA A 146 5.24 -7.20 0.79
N THR A 147 4.50 -7.63 1.84
CA THR A 147 3.19 -8.28 1.72
C THR A 147 2.12 -7.59 2.58
N PRO A 148 1.59 -6.42 2.17
CA PRO A 148 0.60 -5.67 2.95
C PRO A 148 -0.71 -6.40 3.21
N ASP A 149 -1.05 -7.42 2.43
CA ASP A 149 -2.22 -8.26 2.66
C ASP A 149 -2.16 -8.98 4.02
N LEU A 150 -0.95 -9.23 4.53
CA LEU A 150 -0.70 -9.81 5.86
C LEU A 150 -0.91 -8.83 7.02
N VAL A 151 -1.21 -7.55 6.74
CA VAL A 151 -1.72 -6.60 7.74
C VAL A 151 -3.19 -6.92 8.01
N ASP A 152 -3.43 -8.14 8.47
CA ASP A 152 -4.68 -8.75 8.94
C ASP A 152 -4.31 -10.03 9.71
N PRO A 153 -4.63 -10.16 11.02
CA PRO A 153 -4.19 -11.30 11.83
C PRO A 153 -4.68 -12.65 11.30
N LEU A 154 -5.89 -12.71 10.75
CA LEU A 154 -6.46 -13.94 10.22
C LEU A 154 -5.73 -14.40 8.95
N SER A 155 -5.44 -13.47 8.05
CA SER A 155 -4.67 -13.76 6.83
C SER A 155 -3.25 -14.20 7.16
N LEU A 156 -2.59 -13.51 8.11
CA LEU A 156 -1.25 -13.88 8.57
C LEU A 156 -1.21 -15.26 9.24
N SER A 157 -2.13 -15.55 10.16
CA SER A 157 -2.17 -16.87 10.81
C SER A 157 -2.40 -18.01 9.82
N ARG A 158 -3.29 -17.84 8.84
CA ARG A 158 -3.52 -18.82 7.76
C ARG A 158 -2.28 -19.02 6.89
N CYS A 159 -1.60 -17.92 6.56
CA CYS A 159 -0.34 -17.93 5.83
C CYS A 159 0.74 -18.74 6.58
N LEU A 160 0.96 -18.45 7.87
CA LEU A 160 1.94 -19.17 8.67
C LEU A 160 1.60 -20.67 8.80
N ALA A 161 0.32 -21.01 8.97
CA ALA A 161 -0.13 -22.40 9.00
C ALA A 161 0.12 -23.13 7.67
N SER A 162 -0.14 -22.47 6.53
CA SER A 162 0.12 -23.02 5.20
C SER A 162 1.61 -23.23 4.95
N LEU A 163 2.46 -22.29 5.37
CA LEU A 163 3.91 -22.43 5.27
C LEU A 163 4.42 -23.58 6.14
N ALA A 164 3.93 -23.71 7.38
CA ALA A 164 4.32 -24.81 8.26
C ALA A 164 3.93 -26.19 7.70
N ALA A 165 2.79 -26.29 7.02
CA ALA A 165 2.35 -27.51 6.35
C ALA A 165 3.19 -27.84 5.10
N SER A 166 3.54 -26.81 4.32
CA SER A 166 4.27 -26.96 3.06
C SER A 166 5.77 -27.19 3.26
N TYR A 167 6.34 -26.67 4.35
CA TYR A 167 7.76 -26.78 4.69
C TYR A 167 7.97 -27.37 6.09
N PRO A 168 7.68 -28.67 6.30
CA PRO A 168 7.86 -29.31 7.60
C PRO A 168 9.29 -29.19 8.12
N GLY A 169 9.44 -28.86 9.41
CA GLY A 169 10.73 -28.72 10.07
C GLY A 169 11.42 -27.37 9.89
N GLN A 170 10.85 -26.45 9.11
CA GLN A 170 11.29 -25.05 9.05
C GLN A 170 10.38 -24.16 9.90
N ASP A 171 10.92 -23.08 10.45
CA ASP A 171 10.13 -22.05 11.12
C ASP A 171 9.43 -21.17 10.05
N PRO A 172 8.08 -21.15 9.99
CA PRO A 172 7.35 -20.38 8.99
C PRO A 172 7.60 -18.87 9.10
N VAL A 173 7.90 -18.34 10.29
CA VAL A 173 8.19 -16.91 10.47
C VAL A 173 9.56 -16.57 9.89
N ALA A 174 10.59 -17.38 10.18
CA ALA A 174 11.91 -17.22 9.58
C ALA A 174 11.88 -17.37 8.06
N LEU A 175 11.10 -18.32 7.53
CA LEU A 175 10.93 -18.52 6.09
C LEU A 175 10.30 -17.29 5.43
N LEU A 176 9.23 -16.76 6.03
CA LEU A 176 8.55 -15.56 5.54
C LEU A 176 9.43 -14.31 5.62
N GLN A 177 10.30 -14.21 6.63
CA GLN A 177 11.28 -13.12 6.75
C GLN A 177 12.33 -13.17 5.64
N ALA A 178 12.81 -14.36 5.29
CA ALA A 178 13.82 -14.56 4.26
C ALA A 178 13.25 -14.42 2.84
N HIS A 179 12.01 -14.88 2.63
CA HIS A 179 11.33 -14.90 1.34
C HIS A 179 9.89 -14.39 1.45
N PRO A 180 9.65 -13.07 1.62
CA PRO A 180 8.29 -12.53 1.74
C PRO A 180 7.41 -12.76 0.49
N ASP A 181 8.05 -12.96 -0.66
CA ASP A 181 7.48 -13.24 -1.97
C ASP A 181 7.05 -14.71 -2.17
N ILE A 182 7.40 -15.61 -1.24
CA ILE A 182 6.98 -17.02 -1.26
C ILE A 182 5.45 -17.17 -1.41
N LEU A 183 4.72 -16.16 -0.94
CA LEU A 183 3.25 -16.09 -0.97
C LEU A 183 2.68 -15.80 -2.35
N ALA A 184 3.45 -15.17 -3.24
CA ALA A 184 3.04 -15.00 -4.63
C ALA A 184 3.02 -16.34 -5.37
N ASN A 185 3.90 -17.27 -4.99
CA ASN A 185 4.06 -18.57 -5.64
C ASN A 185 3.20 -19.67 -5.01
N SER A 186 2.95 -19.62 -3.70
CA SER A 186 2.16 -20.65 -2.99
C SER A 186 0.64 -20.56 -3.24
N GLY A 187 0.17 -19.54 -3.96
CA GLY A 187 -1.22 -19.38 -4.39
C GLY A 187 -1.47 -19.63 -5.89
N SER A 188 -0.44 -20.03 -6.64
CA SER A 188 -0.54 -20.21 -8.10
C SER A 188 -0.86 -21.65 -8.52
N GLU A 189 -1.91 -22.25 -7.96
CA GLU A 189 -2.61 -23.36 -8.65
C GLU A 189 -3.63 -22.84 -9.69
N ALA A 190 -3.80 -21.52 -9.81
CA ALA A 190 -4.71 -20.89 -10.78
C ALA A 190 -4.04 -20.30 -12.03
N ALA A 191 -2.73 -20.50 -12.22
CA ALA A 191 -2.01 -20.03 -13.42
C ALA A 191 -1.23 -21.14 -14.14
N VAL A 192 -1.74 -22.39 -14.06
CA VAL A 192 -1.30 -23.47 -14.94
C VAL A 192 -2.24 -23.51 -16.15
N GLU A 193 -1.70 -23.09 -17.30
CA GLU A 193 -2.16 -23.33 -18.67
C GLU A 193 -3.44 -22.62 -19.16
N LEU A 194 -3.27 -21.36 -19.57
CA LEU A 194 -3.91 -20.83 -20.79
C LEU A 194 -2.84 -20.56 -21.86
N THR A 195 -1.96 -21.53 -22.07
CA THR A 195 -1.24 -21.68 -23.35
C THR A 195 -1.94 -22.76 -24.14
N ALA A 196 -3.15 -22.47 -24.60
CA ALA A 196 -3.79 -23.22 -25.67
C ALA A 196 -3.16 -22.79 -27.01
N ASP A 197 -1.85 -23.04 -27.16
CA ASP A 197 -1.25 -23.25 -28.48
C ASP A 197 -1.64 -24.67 -28.90
N TYR A 198 -2.88 -24.81 -29.37
CA TYR A 198 -3.36 -26.05 -29.96
C TYR A 198 -3.28 -25.94 -31.48
N GLY A 199 -2.18 -26.47 -32.01
CA GLY A 199 -2.18 -27.26 -33.25
C GLY A 199 -2.27 -26.49 -34.56
N GLU A 200 -1.11 -26.18 -35.13
CA GLU A 200 -0.91 -26.37 -36.56
C GLU A 200 -1.33 -27.79 -36.93
N LEU A 201 -2.50 -27.94 -37.56
CA LEU A 201 -2.80 -29.11 -38.37
C LEU A 201 -2.81 -28.68 -39.83
N SER A 202 -1.62 -28.77 -40.40
CA SER A 202 -1.40 -29.16 -41.78
C SER A 202 -2.35 -30.30 -42.16
N THR A 203 -3.25 -30.04 -43.10
CA THR A 203 -3.49 -30.95 -44.24
C THR A 203 -3.85 -30.13 -45.46
N LYS A 204 -2.95 -30.18 -46.45
CA LYS A 204 -3.28 -30.04 -47.87
C LYS A 204 -4.26 -31.15 -48.26
N ASP A 205 -5.36 -30.81 -48.92
CA ASP A 205 -5.61 -31.06 -50.35
C ASP A 205 -6.94 -30.40 -50.76
#